data_AF-A0A9W7DVV6-F1
#
_entry.id   AF-A0A9W7DVV6-F1
#
_cell.length_a   1.000
_cell.length_b   1.000
_cell.length_c   1.000
_cell.angle_alpha   90.00
_cell.angle_beta   90.00
_cell.angle_gamma   90.00
#
_symmetry.space_group_name_H-M   'P 1'
#
loop_
_entity.id
_entity.type
_entity.pdbx_description
1 polymer ?
#
loop_
_entity_poly.entity_id
_entity_poly.type
_entity_poly.pdbx_seq_one_letter_code
_entity_poly.pdbx_strand_id
1 'polypeptide(L)'
;MMIVCLILSLTLLPSLLAFHIPAFTRTTTTLQSLHGQNSVFLPIDQLQSDSYSPLAIPLLGSYPDIPTQLYLDKSGTYISQAGEWSLSFENCDPSMGGMGQAIVEGNNAIYNRPYGEFVGFIANGADCGITLPLSDIEVLFIIDKTTRICPERRFYIVDEGGVLVVKAGKGGEECLGEVVMVKVPWVEEMGGKKTGFSEEEEYF
;
A
#
# COMPACT_ATOMS: atom_id res chain seq x y z
N MET A 1 -74.55 -10.00 17.24
CA MET A 1 -75.13 -10.08 15.88
C MET A 1 -74.02 -9.72 14.90
N MET A 2 -73.59 -10.69 14.09
CA MET A 2 -72.57 -10.53 13.05
C MET A 2 -73.10 -9.68 11.89
N ILE A 3 -72.28 -8.74 11.40
CA ILE A 3 -72.24 -8.41 9.98
C ILE A 3 -70.77 -8.36 9.56
N VAL A 4 -70.41 -9.35 8.76
CA VAL A 4 -69.20 -9.45 7.96
C VAL A 4 -69.33 -8.44 6.81
N CYS A 5 -68.31 -7.62 6.59
CA CYS A 5 -68.15 -6.95 5.29
C CYS A 5 -66.69 -7.10 4.84
N LEU A 6 -66.55 -7.90 3.78
CA LEU A 6 -65.34 -8.29 3.09
C LEU A 6 -65.15 -7.33 1.92
N ILE A 7 -64.05 -6.55 1.88
CA ILE A 7 -63.59 -5.94 0.62
C ILE A 7 -62.06 -6.14 0.50
N LEU A 8 -61.72 -6.55 -0.71
CA LEU A 8 -60.51 -7.15 -1.22
C LEU A 8 -59.56 -6.11 -1.83
N SER A 9 -58.25 -6.44 -1.82
CA SER A 9 -57.17 -5.92 -2.68
C SER A 9 -56.68 -4.48 -2.38
N LEU A 10 -55.39 -4.15 -2.49
CA LEU A 10 -54.38 -4.61 -3.44
C LEU A 10 -52.99 -4.45 -2.81
N THR A 11 -52.20 -5.51 -2.80
CA THR A 11 -50.79 -5.52 -2.38
C THR A 11 -49.92 -4.82 -3.42
N LEU A 12 -49.30 -3.69 -3.05
CA LEU A 12 -48.18 -3.12 -3.79
C LEU A 12 -46.88 -3.71 -3.23
N LEU A 13 -46.32 -4.68 -3.96
CA LEU A 13 -44.93 -5.12 -3.80
C LEU A 13 -43.99 -3.93 -4.09
N PRO A 14 -42.92 -3.71 -3.29
CA PRO A 14 -41.79 -2.95 -3.78
C PRO A 14 -41.08 -3.80 -4.83
N SER A 15 -41.10 -3.33 -6.08
CA SER A 15 -40.24 -3.83 -7.14
C SER A 15 -38.78 -3.68 -6.71
N LEU A 16 -38.18 -4.82 -6.36
CA LEU A 16 -36.73 -5.01 -6.39
C LEU A 16 -36.23 -4.60 -7.77
N LEU A 17 -35.76 -3.36 -7.91
CA LEU A 17 -34.82 -2.98 -8.95
C LEU A 17 -33.51 -3.69 -8.62
N ALA A 18 -33.45 -4.97 -8.97
CA ALA A 18 -32.19 -5.64 -9.20
C ALA A 18 -31.50 -4.83 -10.30
N PHE A 19 -30.44 -4.11 -9.95
CA PHE A 19 -29.47 -3.64 -10.93
C PHE A 19 -28.98 -4.89 -11.66
N HIS A 20 -29.51 -5.11 -12.86
CA HIS A 20 -28.94 -6.02 -13.83
C HIS A 20 -27.61 -5.38 -14.22
N ILE A 21 -26.56 -5.68 -13.47
CA ILE A 21 -25.21 -5.64 -14.02
C ILE A 21 -25.29 -6.65 -15.17
N PRO A 22 -25.23 -6.23 -16.44
CA PRO A 22 -25.19 -7.21 -17.51
C PRO A 22 -24.01 -8.11 -17.20
N ALA A 23 -24.28 -9.39 -16.94
CA ALA A 23 -23.23 -10.38 -16.91
C ALA A 23 -22.48 -10.18 -18.21
N PHE A 24 -21.21 -9.77 -18.12
CA PHE A 24 -20.34 -9.72 -19.27
C PHE A 24 -20.21 -11.16 -19.72
N THR A 25 -21.12 -11.59 -20.59
CA THR A 25 -21.00 -12.82 -21.34
C THR A 25 -19.83 -12.56 -22.26
N ARG A 26 -18.65 -12.91 -21.74
CA ARG A 26 -17.45 -13.07 -22.54
C ARG A 26 -17.87 -14.07 -23.61
N THR A 27 -18.21 -13.56 -24.78
CA THR A 27 -18.46 -14.39 -25.94
C THR A 27 -17.14 -15.10 -26.15
N THR A 28 -17.08 -16.36 -25.72
CA THR A 28 -16.03 -17.29 -26.06
C THR A 28 -16.18 -17.55 -27.55
N THR A 29 -15.78 -16.55 -28.34
CA THR A 29 -15.14 -16.85 -29.60
C THR A 29 -14.02 -17.81 -29.19
N THR A 30 -14.22 -19.07 -29.51
CA THR A 30 -13.22 -20.11 -29.44
C THR A 30 -12.07 -19.63 -30.32
N LEU A 31 -11.18 -18.82 -29.73
CA LEU A 31 -9.83 -18.67 -30.21
C LEU A 31 -9.31 -20.11 -30.25
N GLN A 32 -9.27 -20.67 -31.45
CA GLN A 32 -8.56 -21.90 -31.72
C GLN A 32 -7.19 -21.72 -31.07
N SER A 33 -6.90 -22.53 -30.06
CA SER A 33 -5.61 -22.49 -29.37
C SER A 33 -4.53 -22.57 -30.44
N LEU A 34 -3.77 -21.49 -30.62
CA LEU A 34 -2.61 -21.44 -31.53
C LEU A 34 -1.55 -22.46 -31.12
N HIS A 35 -1.63 -22.93 -29.87
CA HIS A 35 -0.82 -24.02 -29.35
C HIS A 35 -1.56 -25.34 -29.64
N GLY A 36 -0.89 -26.29 -30.28
CA GLY A 36 -1.47 -27.62 -30.58
C GLY A 36 -2.00 -28.28 -29.30
N GLN A 37 -3.02 -29.15 -29.43
CA GLN A 37 -3.77 -29.74 -28.30
C GLN A 37 -2.91 -30.43 -27.22
N ASN A 38 -1.65 -30.74 -27.51
CA ASN A 38 -0.69 -31.37 -26.59
C ASN A 38 0.40 -30.41 -26.08
N SER A 39 0.28 -29.12 -26.33
CA SER A 39 1.25 -28.13 -25.86
C SER A 39 0.96 -27.79 -24.40
N VAL A 40 1.94 -27.97 -23.53
CA VAL A 40 1.86 -27.57 -22.12
C VAL A 40 2.94 -26.53 -21.83
N PHE A 41 2.60 -25.49 -21.07
CA PHE A 41 3.60 -24.56 -20.56
C PHE A 41 4.42 -25.28 -19.48
N LEU A 42 5.74 -25.29 -19.65
CA LEU A 42 6.65 -25.76 -18.62
C LEU A 42 7.04 -24.56 -17.76
N PRO A 43 6.86 -24.61 -16.43
CA PRO A 43 7.43 -23.58 -15.56
C PRO A 43 8.95 -23.71 -15.60
N ILE A 44 9.63 -22.76 -16.24
CA ILE A 44 11.10 -22.75 -16.37
C ILE A 44 11.73 -22.19 -15.08
N ASP A 45 11.08 -21.19 -14.50
CA ASP A 45 11.49 -20.57 -13.24
C ASP A 45 10.34 -20.62 -12.24
N GLN A 46 10.65 -21.06 -11.03
CA GLN A 46 9.79 -20.91 -9.87
C GLN A 46 10.53 -20.01 -8.89
N LEU A 47 9.82 -19.03 -8.34
CA LEU A 47 10.36 -18.26 -7.23
C LEU A 47 10.73 -19.20 -6.08
N GLN A 48 11.85 -18.93 -5.44
CA GLN A 48 12.23 -19.64 -4.23
C GLN A 48 11.24 -19.30 -3.11
N SER A 49 11.04 -20.21 -2.16
CA SER A 49 10.04 -20.07 -1.09
C SER A 49 10.28 -18.88 -0.15
N ASP A 50 11.49 -18.31 -0.18
CA ASP A 50 11.95 -17.14 0.58
C ASP A 50 11.91 -15.84 -0.25
N SER A 51 11.49 -15.90 -1.52
CA SER A 51 11.38 -14.73 -2.38
C SER A 51 10.11 -13.94 -2.04
N TYR A 52 10.30 -12.70 -1.60
CA TYR A 52 9.22 -11.77 -1.33
C TYR A 52 8.72 -11.11 -2.62
N SER A 53 7.40 -11.13 -2.87
CA SER A 53 6.86 -10.45 -4.05
C SER A 53 6.94 -8.92 -3.88
N PRO A 54 7.15 -8.17 -4.98
CA PRO A 54 7.18 -6.72 -4.92
C PRO A 54 5.80 -6.14 -4.53
N LEU A 55 5.82 -4.98 -3.89
CA LEU A 55 4.63 -4.28 -3.42
C LEU A 55 4.46 -2.93 -4.14
N ALA A 56 3.26 -2.65 -4.63
CA ALA A 56 2.91 -1.33 -5.20
C ALA A 56 2.32 -0.44 -4.11
N ILE A 57 3.07 0.54 -3.61
CA ILE A 57 2.69 1.37 -2.46
C ILE A 57 2.23 2.75 -2.94
N PRO A 58 1.06 3.27 -2.54
CA PRO A 58 0.61 4.60 -2.91
C PRO A 58 1.49 5.68 -2.26
N LEU A 59 1.80 6.71 -3.04
CA LEU A 59 2.55 7.87 -2.60
C LEU A 59 1.63 9.03 -2.24
N LEU A 60 1.82 9.55 -1.03
CA LEU A 60 1.03 10.65 -0.46
C LEU A 60 1.46 12.01 -0.99
N GLY A 61 2.72 12.16 -1.38
CA GLY A 61 3.28 13.47 -1.71
C GLY A 61 4.74 13.57 -1.34
N SER A 62 5.20 14.82 -1.33
CA SER A 62 6.54 15.20 -0.90
C SER A 62 6.42 15.83 0.47
N TYR A 63 7.31 15.46 1.37
CA TYR A 63 7.50 16.05 2.69
C TYR A 63 8.51 17.22 2.58
N PRO A 64 8.37 18.30 3.39
CA PRO A 64 7.36 18.54 4.42
C PRO A 64 5.97 18.93 3.85
N ASP A 65 5.00 19.15 4.74
CA ASP A 65 3.65 19.68 4.45
C ASP A 65 2.61 18.70 3.89
N ILE A 66 2.77 17.40 4.14
CA ILE A 66 1.73 16.41 3.81
C ILE A 66 0.56 16.57 4.79
N PRO A 67 -0.67 16.85 4.34
CA PRO A 67 -1.81 16.99 5.24
C PRO A 67 -2.13 15.68 5.95
N THR A 68 -2.36 15.72 7.26
CA THR A 68 -2.76 14.54 8.06
C THR A 68 -4.04 13.92 7.51
N GLN A 69 -4.99 14.72 7.04
CA GLN A 69 -6.23 14.20 6.47
C GLN A 69 -5.98 13.35 5.22
N LEU A 70 -5.05 13.76 4.34
CA LEU A 70 -4.68 12.99 3.16
C LEU A 70 -4.10 11.62 3.54
N TYR A 71 -3.27 11.58 4.58
CA TYR A 71 -2.71 10.34 5.12
C TYR A 71 -3.79 9.38 5.63
N LEU A 72 -4.78 9.92 6.35
CA LEU A 72 -5.88 9.12 6.91
C LEU A 72 -6.80 8.59 5.80
N ASP A 73 -7.13 9.44 4.82
CA ASP A 73 -8.06 9.12 3.73
C ASP A 73 -7.47 8.14 2.71
N LYS A 74 -6.14 8.15 2.51
CA LYS A 74 -5.49 7.28 1.53
C LYS A 74 -5.40 5.85 2.06
N SER A 75 -6.13 4.92 1.43
CA SER A 75 -5.93 3.49 1.65
C SER A 75 -4.53 3.07 1.22
N GLY A 76 -3.85 2.31 2.06
CA GLY A 76 -2.56 1.71 1.73
C GLY A 76 -2.69 0.41 0.94
N THR A 77 -1.56 -0.22 0.69
CA THR A 77 -1.48 -1.53 0.06
C THR A 77 -1.23 -2.60 1.10
N TYR A 78 -1.92 -3.73 0.97
CA TYR A 78 -1.74 -4.91 1.80
C TYR A 78 -0.83 -5.93 1.11
N ILE A 79 -0.17 -6.76 1.91
CA ILE A 79 0.77 -7.78 1.41
C ILE A 79 0.01 -8.91 0.71
N SER A 80 0.51 -9.36 -0.44
CA SER A 80 0.00 -10.57 -1.11
C SER A 80 0.23 -11.82 -0.25
N GLN A 81 -0.67 -12.79 -0.37
CA GLN A 81 -0.44 -14.09 0.27
C GLN A 81 0.74 -14.83 -0.38
N ALA A 82 1.40 -15.70 0.40
CA ALA A 82 2.48 -16.51 -0.12
C ALA A 82 2.00 -17.38 -1.29
N GLY A 83 2.74 -17.36 -2.40
CA GLY A 83 2.37 -18.05 -3.63
C GLY A 83 1.47 -17.24 -4.58
N GLU A 84 1.11 -16.01 -4.21
CA GLU A 84 0.33 -15.09 -5.05
C GLU A 84 1.13 -13.82 -5.37
N TRP A 85 0.97 -13.33 -6.60
CA TRP A 85 1.39 -11.98 -6.97
C TRP A 85 0.13 -11.17 -7.21
N SER A 86 -0.18 -10.25 -6.30
CA SER A 86 -1.27 -9.29 -6.50
C SER A 86 -0.68 -7.89 -6.64
N LEU A 87 -0.23 -7.55 -7.85
CA LEU A 87 0.18 -6.19 -8.17
C LEU A 87 -1.06 -5.41 -8.63
N SER A 88 -1.59 -4.55 -7.76
CA SER A 88 -2.72 -3.68 -8.08
C SER A 88 -2.27 -2.22 -8.27
N PHE A 89 -2.70 -1.64 -9.39
CA PHE A 89 -2.47 -0.24 -9.73
C PHE A 89 -3.72 0.63 -9.55
N GLU A 90 -4.70 0.14 -8.80
CA GLU A 90 -6.03 0.76 -8.65
C GLU A 90 -6.01 2.16 -8.00
N ASN A 91 -4.86 2.60 -7.47
CA ASN A 91 -4.66 3.91 -6.83
C ASN A 91 -3.85 4.91 -7.66
N CYS A 92 -3.67 4.67 -8.97
CA CYS A 92 -2.94 5.55 -9.89
C CYS A 92 -3.81 6.66 -10.53
N ASP A 93 -5.06 6.84 -10.10
CA ASP A 93 -5.91 7.92 -10.59
C ASP A 93 -5.38 9.28 -10.09
N PRO A 94 -4.93 10.18 -10.98
CA PRO A 94 -4.44 11.51 -10.61
C PRO A 94 -5.48 12.37 -9.88
N SER A 95 -6.78 12.06 -10.04
CA SER A 95 -7.86 12.77 -9.37
C SER A 95 -7.99 12.45 -7.88
N MET A 96 -7.34 11.38 -7.41
CA MET A 96 -7.35 10.94 -6.00
C MET A 96 -6.23 11.55 -5.14
N GLY A 97 -5.65 12.68 -5.58
CA GLY A 97 -4.77 13.51 -4.75
C GLY A 97 -3.43 12.89 -4.33
N GLY A 98 -3.02 11.75 -4.93
CA GLY A 98 -1.72 11.12 -4.68
C GLY A 98 -0.75 11.29 -5.84
N MET A 99 0.55 11.14 -5.58
CA MET A 99 1.60 11.23 -6.62
C MET A 99 1.77 9.94 -7.46
N GLY A 100 0.87 8.98 -7.29
CA GLY A 100 0.94 7.66 -7.94
C GLY A 100 1.37 6.57 -6.96
N GLN A 101 2.12 5.59 -7.44
CA GLN A 101 2.60 4.45 -6.66
C GLN A 101 4.09 4.20 -6.90
N ALA A 102 4.78 3.73 -5.86
CA ALA A 102 6.14 3.19 -5.95
C ALA A 102 6.10 1.67 -5.89
N ILE A 103 6.83 1.01 -6.80
CA ILE A 103 7.09 -0.43 -6.68
C ILE A 103 8.30 -0.63 -5.79
N VAL A 104 8.10 -1.31 -4.67
CA VAL A 104 9.13 -1.59 -3.70
C VAL A 104 9.39 -3.10 -3.70
N GLU A 105 10.67 -3.46 -3.68
CA GLU A 105 11.09 -4.85 -3.48
C GLU A 105 10.56 -5.39 -2.15
N GLY A 106 10.01 -6.61 -2.20
CA GLY A 106 9.60 -7.30 -1.00
C GLY A 106 10.81 -7.60 -0.11
N ASN A 107 10.64 -7.45 1.20
CA ASN A 107 11.68 -7.74 2.18
C ASN A 107 11.06 -8.09 3.55
N ASN A 108 11.89 -8.60 4.46
CA ASN A 108 11.49 -9.00 5.81
C ASN A 108 10.77 -7.90 6.60
N ALA A 109 11.18 -6.63 6.49
CA ALA A 109 10.60 -5.55 7.28
C ALA A 109 9.13 -5.28 6.91
N ILE A 110 8.78 -5.49 5.64
CA ILE A 110 7.41 -5.44 5.13
C ILE A 110 6.70 -6.76 5.42
N TYR A 111 7.26 -7.89 5.00
CA TYR A 111 6.58 -9.19 5.03
C TYR A 111 6.38 -9.81 6.43
N ASN A 112 7.13 -9.36 7.43
CA ASN A 112 6.89 -9.76 8.82
C ASN A 112 5.68 -9.06 9.47
N ARG A 113 4.93 -8.25 8.70
CA ARG A 113 3.73 -7.53 9.15
C ARG A 113 2.50 -8.03 8.39
N PRO A 114 1.93 -9.18 8.77
CA PRO A 114 0.87 -9.85 8.00
C PRO A 114 -0.42 -9.03 7.85
N TYR A 115 -0.61 -8.02 8.70
CA TYR A 115 -1.75 -7.10 8.66
C TYR A 115 -1.36 -5.68 8.30
N GLY A 116 -0.12 -5.45 7.86
CA GLY A 116 0.39 -4.12 7.55
C GLY A 116 -0.37 -3.47 6.39
N GLU A 117 -0.58 -2.17 6.50
CA GLU A 117 -1.19 -1.32 5.48
C GLU A 117 -0.16 -0.26 5.12
N PHE A 118 0.41 -0.36 3.92
CA PHE A 118 1.59 0.43 3.57
C PHE A 118 1.26 1.63 2.70
N VAL A 119 1.83 2.78 3.05
CA VAL A 119 1.85 4.02 2.25
C VAL A 119 3.27 4.57 2.21
N GLY A 120 3.56 5.48 1.29
CA GLY A 120 4.85 6.14 1.23
C GLY A 120 4.78 7.62 0.93
N PHE A 121 5.88 8.31 1.17
CA PHE A 121 6.10 9.68 0.70
C PHE A 121 7.58 9.87 0.36
N ILE A 122 7.85 10.90 -0.42
CA ILE A 122 9.22 11.31 -0.77
C ILE A 122 9.62 12.45 0.14
N ALA A 123 10.85 12.48 0.63
CA ALA A 123 11.36 13.58 1.44
C ALA A 123 12.80 13.89 1.06
N ASN A 124 13.22 15.14 1.20
CA ASN A 124 14.64 15.42 1.24
C ASN A 124 15.22 14.82 2.54
N GLY A 125 16.36 14.11 2.43
CA GLY A 125 17.00 13.50 3.60
C GLY A 125 17.31 14.50 4.72
N ALA A 126 17.70 15.74 4.37
CA ALA A 126 18.00 16.78 5.34
C ALA A 126 16.77 17.21 6.14
N ASP A 127 15.58 17.26 5.52
CA ASP A 127 14.32 17.64 6.19
C ASP A 127 13.90 16.61 7.24
N CYS A 128 14.35 15.36 7.09
CA CYS A 128 14.11 14.29 8.05
C CYS A 128 15.30 14.05 9.00
N GLY A 129 16.34 14.90 8.98
CA GLY A 129 17.54 14.73 9.80
C GLY A 129 18.43 13.55 9.39
N ILE A 130 18.26 13.01 8.18
CA ILE A 130 19.10 11.96 7.63
C ILE A 130 20.38 12.60 7.09
N THR A 131 21.53 12.19 7.62
CA THR A 131 22.83 12.66 7.14
C THR A 131 23.24 11.84 5.92
N LEU A 132 23.12 12.43 4.74
CA LEU A 132 23.57 11.84 3.47
C LEU A 132 24.79 12.61 2.92
N PRO A 133 25.57 12.00 1.99
CA PRO A 133 26.74 12.65 1.40
C PRO A 133 26.43 13.96 0.65
N LEU A 134 25.22 14.05 0.07
CA LEU A 134 24.70 15.27 -0.54
C LEU A 134 23.42 15.67 0.21
N SER A 135 23.23 16.98 0.36
CA SER A 135 22.13 17.56 1.14
C SER A 135 20.79 17.60 0.40
N ASP A 136 20.77 17.30 -0.89
CA ASP A 136 19.61 17.43 -1.77
C ASP A 136 19.03 16.08 -2.23
N ILE A 137 19.42 14.99 -1.56
CA ILE A 137 18.97 13.65 -1.93
C ILE A 137 17.58 13.40 -1.39
N GLU A 138 16.66 13.14 -2.30
CA GLU A 138 15.33 12.64 -1.98
C GLU A 138 15.39 11.17 -1.59
N VAL A 139 14.65 10.80 -0.56
CA VAL A 139 14.51 9.44 -0.07
C VAL A 139 13.03 9.05 -0.06
N LEU A 140 12.74 7.77 -0.28
CA LEU A 140 11.39 7.22 -0.20
C LEU A 140 11.18 6.61 1.18
N PHE A 141 10.23 7.16 1.93
CA PHE A 141 9.75 6.60 3.18
C PHE A 141 8.62 5.63 2.92
N ILE A 142 8.64 4.50 3.64
CA ILE A 142 7.56 3.51 3.63
C ILE A 142 7.06 3.37 5.06
N ILE A 143 5.75 3.49 5.22
CA ILE A 143 5.07 3.58 6.51
C ILE A 143 4.05 2.47 6.61
N ASP A 144 4.06 1.77 7.74
CA ASP A 144 2.96 0.90 8.13
C ASP A 144 1.93 1.71 8.92
N LYS A 145 0.77 1.93 8.30
CA LYS A 145 -0.36 2.62 8.89
C LYS A 145 -1.01 1.84 10.02
N THR A 146 -0.68 0.57 10.26
CA THR A 146 -1.36 -0.22 11.31
C THR A 146 -0.71 -0.08 12.68
N THR A 147 0.56 0.31 12.75
CA THR A 147 1.21 0.64 14.02
C THR A 147 0.62 1.91 14.61
N ARG A 148 0.00 1.81 15.79
CA ARG A 148 -0.59 2.94 16.54
C ARG A 148 0.19 3.34 17.79
N ILE A 149 1.15 2.52 18.19
CA ILE A 149 2.00 2.75 19.36
C ILE A 149 3.41 2.97 18.86
N CYS A 150 3.99 4.12 19.22
CA CYS A 150 5.33 4.53 18.83
C CYS A 150 6.32 3.45 19.26
N PRO A 151 7.07 2.86 18.33
CA PRO A 151 8.12 1.95 18.68
C PRO A 151 9.28 2.71 19.33
N GLU A 152 9.98 2.06 20.26
CA GLU A 152 11.21 2.62 20.82
C GLU A 152 12.31 2.59 19.77
N ARG A 153 13.13 3.65 19.72
CA ARG A 153 14.32 3.75 18.83
C ARG A 153 14.01 3.67 17.33
N ARG A 154 12.76 3.92 16.92
CA ARG A 154 12.33 3.94 15.52
C ARG A 154 11.68 5.26 15.15
N PHE A 155 11.61 5.51 13.84
CA PHE A 155 10.86 6.64 13.30
C PHE A 155 9.37 6.31 13.17
N TYR A 156 8.53 7.28 13.47
CA TYR A 156 7.08 7.18 13.35
C TYR A 156 6.46 8.51 12.93
N ILE A 157 5.20 8.42 12.52
CA ILE A 157 4.42 9.55 12.01
C ILE A 157 3.46 10.04 13.09
N VAL A 158 3.43 11.35 13.31
CA VAL A 158 2.44 12.00 14.18
C VAL A 158 1.75 13.15 13.43
N ASP A 159 0.61 13.57 13.97
CA ASP A 159 -0.06 14.81 13.56
C ASP A 159 0.44 15.98 14.43
N GLU A 160 0.98 17.02 13.79
CA GLU A 160 1.29 18.29 14.46
C GLU A 160 0.57 19.44 13.77
N GLY A 161 -0.64 19.74 14.21
CA GLY A 161 -1.40 20.87 13.68
C GLY A 161 -1.97 20.64 12.27
N GLY A 162 -2.30 19.39 11.94
CA GLY A 162 -2.93 19.02 10.67
C GLY A 162 -1.94 18.62 9.57
N VAL A 163 -0.64 18.56 9.90
CA VAL A 163 0.42 18.10 9.00
C VAL A 163 1.15 16.91 9.60
N LEU A 164 1.58 15.99 8.73
CA LEU A 164 2.39 14.86 9.13
C LEU A 164 3.79 15.33 9.52
N VAL A 165 4.28 14.84 10.66
CA VAL A 165 5.65 15.03 11.10
C VAL A 165 6.30 13.69 11.41
N VAL A 166 7.53 13.51 10.92
CA VAL A 166 8.37 12.37 11.25
C VAL A 166 9.07 12.65 12.57
N LYS A 167 8.96 11.73 13.53
CA LYS A 167 9.66 11.80 14.81
C LYS A 167 10.43 10.51 15.07
N ALA A 168 11.52 10.64 15.81
CA ALA A 168 12.16 9.53 16.50
C ALA A 168 11.73 9.60 17.98
N GLY A 169 11.33 8.48 18.56
CA GLY A 169 10.82 8.50 19.93
C GLY A 169 11.38 7.46 20.85
N LYS A 170 10.97 7.64 22.10
CA LYS A 170 11.38 6.84 23.26
C LYS A 170 10.44 5.68 23.53
N GLY A 171 9.53 5.39 22.60
CA GLY A 171 8.53 4.33 22.70
C GLY A 171 7.31 4.71 23.56
N GLY A 172 6.18 4.02 23.31
CA GLY A 172 5.00 4.03 24.18
C GLY A 172 4.00 5.18 24.00
N GLU A 173 4.30 6.16 23.15
CA GLU A 173 3.38 7.22 22.75
C GLU A 173 2.41 6.76 21.65
N GLU A 174 1.33 7.49 21.37
CA GLU A 174 0.43 7.21 20.24
C GLU A 174 0.99 7.79 18.93
N CYS A 175 0.91 7.03 17.82
CA CYS A 175 1.30 7.48 16.48
C CYS A 175 0.27 7.11 15.42
N LEU A 176 0.43 7.73 14.25
CA LEU A 176 -0.36 7.46 13.04
C LEU A 176 0.23 6.32 12.19
N GLY A 177 1.46 5.91 12.46
CA GLY A 177 2.13 4.86 11.70
C GLY A 177 3.61 4.80 12.03
N GLU A 178 4.23 3.68 11.69
CA GLU A 178 5.65 3.45 11.89
C GLU A 178 6.36 3.50 10.54
N VAL A 179 7.53 4.16 10.48
CA VAL A 179 8.41 4.08 9.31
C VAL A 179 9.09 2.71 9.34
N VAL A 180 8.75 1.86 8.37
CA VAL A 180 9.28 0.48 8.28
C VAL A 180 10.52 0.39 7.41
N MET A 181 10.70 1.37 6.52
CA MET A 181 11.81 1.40 5.59
C MET A 181 12.03 2.79 5.02
N VAL A 182 13.29 3.12 4.77
CA VAL A 182 13.69 4.28 3.99
C VAL A 182 14.57 3.79 2.84
N LYS A 183 14.18 4.08 1.60
CA LYS A 183 14.98 3.79 0.41
C LYS A 183 15.71 5.06 -0.02
N VAL A 184 17.01 4.93 -0.21
CA VAL A 184 17.87 6.01 -0.69
C VAL A 184 18.23 5.69 -2.13
N PRO A 185 18.01 6.61 -3.09
CA PRO A 185 18.43 6.39 -4.47
C PRO A 185 19.95 6.28 -4.53
N TRP A 186 20.45 5.47 -5.46
CA TRP A 186 21.88 5.41 -5.71
C TRP A 186 22.33 6.68 -6.43
N VAL A 187 23.34 7.35 -5.88
CA VAL A 187 24.09 8.43 -6.54
C VAL A 187 25.57 8.08 -6.53
N GLU A 188 26.30 8.51 -7.57
CA GLU A 188 27.70 8.11 -7.79
C GLU A 188 28.60 8.50 -6.60
N GLU A 189 28.31 9.62 -5.98
CA GLU A 189 29.00 10.18 -4.81
C GLU A 189 28.85 9.34 -3.54
N MET A 190 27.87 8.43 -3.45
CA MET A 190 27.74 7.49 -2.34
C MET A 190 28.74 6.33 -2.42
N GLY A 191 29.37 6.12 -3.58
CA GLY A 191 30.23 4.98 -3.85
C GLY A 191 29.50 3.64 -3.76
N GLY A 192 30.25 2.53 -3.68
CA GLY A 192 29.72 1.17 -3.68
C GLY A 192 29.08 0.69 -2.36
N LYS A 193 28.68 1.60 -1.46
CA LYS A 193 27.99 1.20 -0.22
C LYS A 193 26.53 0.91 -0.55
N LYS A 194 26.09 -0.34 -0.32
CA LYS A 194 24.73 -0.84 -0.59
C LYS A 194 23.67 0.17 -0.12
N THR A 195 22.83 0.62 -1.04
CA THR A 195 21.83 1.69 -0.87
C THR A 195 20.54 1.22 -0.19
N GLY A 196 20.68 0.54 0.93
CA GLY A 196 19.56 0.15 1.79
C GLY A 196 19.97 0.21 3.25
N PHE A 197 19.45 1.18 3.99
CA PHE A 197 19.50 1.14 5.44
C PHE A 197 18.35 0.22 5.90
N SER A 198 18.68 -1.02 6.24
CA SER A 198 17.96 -1.69 7.33
C SER A 198 18.48 -1.01 8.60
N GLU A 199 17.63 -0.65 9.55
CA GLU A 199 18.10 -0.23 10.88
C GLU A 199 18.92 -1.39 11.47
N GLU A 200 20.23 -1.37 11.29
CA GLU A 200 21.16 -2.20 12.02
C GLU A 200 21.35 -1.53 13.38
N GLU A 201 21.03 -2.24 14.46
CA GLU A 201 21.15 -1.81 15.86
C GLU A 201 22.60 -1.49 16.32
N GLU A 202 23.55 -1.38 15.40
CA GLU A 202 24.94 -1.06 15.71
C GLU A 202 25.19 0.43 15.49
N TYR A 203 25.65 1.09 16.56
CA TYR A 203 25.93 2.52 16.70
C TYR A 203 24.77 3.40 17.18
N PHE A 204 24.29 3.16 18.40
CA PHE A 204 24.28 4.13 19.51
C PHE A 204 24.19 3.41 20.86
#